data_AF-A0A9R1GXG3-F1
#
_entry.id   AF-A0A9R1GXG3-F1
#
_cell.length_a   1.000
_cell.length_b   1.000
_cell.length_c   1.000
_cell.angle_alpha   90.00
_cell.angle_beta   90.00
_cell.angle_gamma   90.00
#
_symmetry.space_group_name_H-M   'P 1'
#
loop_
_entity.id
_entity.type
_entity.pdbx_description
1 polymer ?
#
loop_
_entity_poly.entity_id
_entity_poly.type
_entity_poly.pdbx_seq_one_letter_code
_entity_poly.pdbx_strand_id
1 'polypeptide(L)'
;MSWRIPLFGSSQQQQQQQQQPEPNFQNISTQSWYPPSVGGSSSHPSTPSSSGASPHQRASDHPQPSSRGQPSPAEAAGIIARLRDKSVDELQRLLKDKESYNAFFNSLDQVKTQNNLRDELRKETLQLARENLEKEQRISELRNQCTIIRTTELAAAEDRLAELERQKDEIMKSYSPAALLNKLQSTMAKLDEESEELHQKFLEKDVDLPTFVQKYKKLRAAHHKCALLHLSGKASLR
;
A
#
# COMPACT_ATOMS: atom_id res chain seq x y z
N MET A 1 -26.94 -52.24 -25.76
CA MET A 1 -25.81 -53.16 -26.02
C MET A 1 -24.57 -52.50 -25.42
N SER A 2 -24.38 -52.47 -24.10
CA SER A 2 -23.86 -53.54 -23.23
C SER A 2 -22.73 -54.33 -23.87
N TRP A 3 -21.48 -54.00 -23.51
CA TRP A 3 -20.44 -54.95 -23.12
C TRP A 3 -19.45 -54.26 -22.17
N ARG A 4 -19.47 -54.67 -20.90
CA ARG A 4 -18.30 -54.66 -20.00
C ARG A 4 -17.51 -55.94 -20.29
N ILE A 5 -16.20 -55.93 -20.03
CA ILE A 5 -15.50 -56.91 -19.15
C ILE A 5 -14.21 -56.24 -18.63
N PRO A 6 -13.85 -56.46 -17.34
CA PRO A 6 -12.79 -55.75 -16.63
C PRO A 6 -11.48 -56.56 -16.56
N LEU A 7 -10.38 -55.95 -16.12
CA LEU A 7 -9.37 -56.67 -15.32
C LEU A 7 -8.71 -55.72 -14.31
N PHE A 8 -8.25 -56.33 -13.22
CA PHE A 8 -8.21 -55.84 -11.85
C PHE A 8 -6.77 -55.84 -11.33
N GLY A 9 -6.44 -54.87 -10.46
CA GLY A 9 -5.26 -54.87 -9.57
C GLY A 9 -4.00 -54.21 -10.15
N SER A 10 -3.24 -53.35 -9.46
CA SER A 10 -3.25 -53.02 -8.02
C SER A 10 -2.52 -51.70 -7.77
N SER A 11 -3.12 -50.87 -6.92
CA SER A 11 -2.50 -49.99 -5.90
C SER A 11 -1.21 -49.23 -6.25
N GLN A 12 -1.35 -47.90 -6.43
CA GLN A 12 -0.48 -46.99 -5.69
C GLN A 12 -1.20 -45.68 -5.32
N GLN A 13 -1.11 -45.42 -4.04
CA GLN A 13 -1.63 -44.30 -3.27
C GLN A 13 -0.76 -43.07 -3.52
N GLN A 14 -1.34 -41.94 -3.97
CA GLN A 14 -0.73 -40.64 -3.69
C GLN A 14 -1.78 -39.52 -3.60
N GLN A 15 -1.56 -38.70 -2.57
CA GLN A 15 -2.42 -37.67 -2.01
C GLN A 15 -2.92 -36.65 -3.03
N GLN A 16 -4.22 -36.32 -2.95
CA GLN A 16 -4.74 -35.03 -3.38
C GLN A 16 -4.30 -33.97 -2.37
N GLN A 17 -3.56 -32.96 -2.84
CA GLN A 17 -3.54 -31.64 -2.23
C GLN A 17 -3.97 -30.65 -3.31
N GLN A 18 -4.99 -29.86 -2.98
CA GLN A 18 -5.68 -28.91 -3.85
C GLN A 18 -4.70 -27.88 -4.42
N GLN A 19 -4.69 -27.74 -5.74
CA GLN A 19 -4.14 -26.57 -6.42
C GLN A 19 -5.24 -25.50 -6.49
N GLN A 20 -5.06 -24.39 -5.79
CA GLN A 20 -5.73 -23.13 -6.15
C GLN A 20 -4.95 -22.48 -7.31
N PRO A 21 -5.64 -21.83 -8.27
CA PRO A 21 -4.97 -21.12 -9.36
C PRO A 21 -4.27 -19.86 -8.84
N GLU A 22 -2.98 -19.71 -9.14
CA GLU A 22 -2.25 -18.46 -8.93
C GLU A 22 -2.85 -17.33 -9.77
N PRO A 23 -3.04 -16.11 -9.21
CA PRO A 23 -3.22 -14.93 -10.03
C PRO A 23 -1.85 -14.54 -10.60
N ASN A 24 -1.78 -14.49 -11.93
CA ASN A 24 -0.64 -14.04 -12.72
C ASN A 24 -0.18 -12.63 -12.24
N PHE A 25 0.88 -12.58 -11.44
CA PHE A 25 1.56 -11.34 -11.12
C PHE A 25 2.56 -11.03 -12.23
N GLN A 26 2.29 -9.96 -12.97
CA GLN A 26 3.29 -9.34 -13.83
C GLN A 26 4.50 -8.94 -12.97
N ASN A 27 5.61 -9.61 -13.27
CA ASN A 27 6.98 -9.39 -12.83
C ASN A 27 7.28 -7.95 -12.42
N ILE A 28 7.22 -7.68 -11.11
CA ILE A 28 7.83 -6.48 -10.52
C ILE A 28 9.18 -6.93 -9.96
N SER A 29 10.23 -6.52 -10.67
CA SER A 29 11.62 -6.74 -10.34
C SER A 29 11.89 -6.51 -8.84
N THR A 30 12.44 -7.51 -8.16
CA THR A 30 13.02 -7.43 -6.82
C THR A 30 14.24 -6.51 -6.83
N GLN A 31 14.01 -5.20 -6.89
CA GLN A 31 15.08 -4.21 -6.76
C GLN A 31 15.13 -3.65 -5.34
N SER A 32 16.10 -4.20 -4.61
CA SER A 32 17.05 -3.53 -3.72
C SER A 32 16.51 -2.48 -2.73
N TRP A 33 16.61 -2.81 -1.44
CA TRP A 33 16.27 -1.98 -0.27
C TRP A 33 17.26 -0.82 0.00
N TYR A 34 17.98 -0.35 -1.01
CA TYR A 34 18.94 0.74 -0.89
C TYR A 34 18.67 1.82 -1.93
N PRO A 35 18.67 3.11 -1.53
CA PRO A 35 18.50 4.21 -2.48
C PRO A 35 19.76 4.36 -3.35
N PRO A 36 19.64 4.56 -4.68
CA PRO A 36 20.79 4.86 -5.51
C PRO A 36 21.21 6.32 -5.27
N SER A 37 22.49 6.53 -5.00
CA SER A 37 23.07 7.87 -4.94
C SER A 37 23.19 8.43 -6.36
N VAL A 38 22.42 9.47 -6.67
CA VAL A 38 22.59 10.26 -7.90
C VAL A 38 23.48 11.48 -7.61
N GLY A 39 24.58 11.58 -8.35
CA GLY A 39 25.38 12.80 -8.46
C GLY A 39 24.90 13.66 -9.64
N GLY A 40 24.87 14.99 -9.45
CA GLY A 40 24.75 15.96 -10.56
C GLY A 40 23.99 17.27 -10.24
N SER A 41 24.74 18.29 -9.84
CA SER A 41 24.58 19.76 -10.06
C SER A 41 23.26 20.54 -9.83
N SER A 42 23.37 21.48 -8.87
CA SER A 42 22.96 22.91 -8.91
C SER A 42 21.47 23.29 -9.07
N SER A 43 20.84 23.69 -7.96
CA SER A 43 20.34 25.07 -7.75
C SER A 43 19.72 25.23 -6.35
N HIS A 44 20.09 26.32 -5.68
CA HIS A 44 19.71 26.71 -4.32
C HIS A 44 18.21 27.10 -4.25
N PRO A 45 17.57 26.94 -3.07
CA PRO A 45 17.31 28.16 -2.30
C PRO A 45 17.60 28.00 -0.79
N SER A 46 17.97 29.13 -0.20
CA SER A 46 18.36 29.32 1.19
C SER A 46 17.18 29.20 2.16
N THR A 47 17.40 28.58 3.31
CA THR A 47 16.60 28.74 4.53
C THR A 47 17.51 28.93 5.75
N PRO A 48 17.04 29.59 6.82
CA PRO A 48 17.88 30.39 7.69
C PRO A 48 18.56 29.57 8.80
N SER A 49 19.69 30.13 9.21
CA SER A 49 20.50 29.76 10.35
C SER A 49 19.69 29.67 11.65
N SER A 50 19.73 28.53 12.32
CA SER A 50 19.58 28.47 13.77
C SER A 50 20.55 27.44 14.33
N SER A 51 21.39 27.94 15.22
CA SER A 51 22.49 27.25 15.86
C SER A 51 21.95 26.18 16.82
N GLY A 52 22.16 24.92 16.48
CA GLY A 52 22.01 23.78 17.37
C GLY A 52 23.21 22.87 17.20
N ALA A 53 24.21 23.01 18.06
CA ALA A 53 25.43 22.25 18.02
C ALA A 53 25.16 20.77 18.31
N SER A 54 25.38 19.90 17.32
CA SER A 54 25.51 18.45 17.50
C SER A 54 26.75 17.97 16.73
N PRO A 55 27.82 17.55 17.41
CA PRO A 55 29.01 17.06 16.75
C PRO A 55 28.82 15.57 16.42
N HIS A 56 28.17 15.26 15.31
CA HIS A 56 28.33 13.95 14.68
C HIS A 56 29.55 14.00 13.76
N GLN A 57 30.73 14.02 14.36
CA GLN A 57 31.88 13.45 13.69
C GLN A 57 31.61 11.95 13.57
N ARG A 58 31.48 11.49 12.33
CA ARG A 58 31.56 10.09 11.95
C ARG A 58 32.94 9.60 12.38
N ALA A 59 33.05 9.15 13.62
CA ALA A 59 34.21 8.42 14.08
C ALA A 59 34.29 7.19 13.20
N SER A 60 35.28 7.18 12.31
CA SER A 60 35.81 5.93 11.77
C SER A 60 36.55 5.25 12.91
N ASP A 61 35.83 4.82 13.94
CA ASP A 61 36.32 3.83 14.89
C ASP A 61 36.19 2.49 14.19
N HIS A 62 37.10 2.27 13.23
CA HIS A 62 37.61 0.94 13.03
C HIS A 62 38.41 0.66 14.30
N PRO A 63 37.93 -0.19 15.24
CA PRO A 63 38.81 -0.65 16.30
C PRO A 63 39.88 -1.43 15.56
N GLN A 64 41.08 -0.86 15.49
CA GLN A 64 42.29 -1.62 15.24
C GLN A 64 42.14 -2.96 15.98
N PRO A 65 42.26 -4.12 15.33
CA PRO A 65 42.22 -5.37 16.03
C PRO A 65 43.42 -5.37 16.98
N SER A 66 43.18 -5.02 18.25
CA SER A 66 44.19 -5.07 19.30
C SER A 66 44.90 -6.41 19.18
N SER A 67 46.22 -6.31 19.05
CA SER A 67 47.20 -7.38 18.98
C SER A 67 46.65 -8.69 19.53
N ARG A 68 46.32 -9.59 18.60
CA ARG A 68 45.66 -10.86 18.85
C ARG A 68 46.54 -11.71 19.78
N GLY A 69 46.25 -11.65 21.09
CA GLY A 69 46.60 -12.70 22.05
C GLY A 69 47.65 -12.39 23.13
N GLN A 70 48.21 -11.19 23.25
CA GLN A 70 49.13 -10.88 24.36
C GLN A 70 48.52 -9.90 25.37
N PRO A 71 48.55 -10.24 26.69
CA PRO A 71 48.12 -9.31 27.72
C PRO A 71 48.99 -8.06 27.68
N SER A 72 48.39 -6.91 27.93
CA SER A 72 49.14 -5.65 28.07
C SER A 72 50.19 -5.79 29.18
N PRO A 73 51.28 -5.00 29.14
CA PRO A 73 52.33 -5.08 30.16
C PRO A 73 51.80 -4.92 31.60
N ALA A 74 50.74 -4.12 31.80
CA ALA A 74 50.08 -3.95 33.10
C ALA A 74 49.30 -5.20 33.52
N GLU A 75 48.54 -5.82 32.61
CA GLU A 75 47.81 -7.07 32.87
C GLU A 75 48.78 -8.23 33.16
N ALA A 76 49.87 -8.33 32.38
CA ALA A 76 50.92 -9.32 32.59
C ALA A 76 51.59 -9.15 33.96
N ALA A 77 51.89 -7.91 34.38
CA ALA A 77 52.45 -7.63 35.70
C ALA A 77 51.49 -8.04 36.84
N GLY A 78 50.19 -7.83 36.67
CA GLY A 78 49.16 -8.27 37.63
C GLY A 78 49.08 -9.80 37.75
N ILE A 79 49.16 -10.52 36.63
CA ILE A 79 49.19 -12.00 36.63
C ILE A 79 50.46 -12.51 37.31
N ILE A 80 51.63 -11.90 37.02
CA ILE A 80 52.91 -12.26 37.64
C ILE A 80 52.88 -12.03 39.15
N ALA A 81 52.28 -10.92 39.63
CA ALA A 81 52.11 -10.67 41.06
C ALA A 81 51.31 -11.79 41.74
N ARG A 82 50.16 -12.17 41.16
CA ARG A 82 49.32 -13.26 41.70
C ARG A 82 49.99 -14.63 41.68
N LEU A 83 50.93 -14.87 40.77
CA LEU A 83 51.75 -16.08 40.74
C LEU A 83 52.85 -16.06 41.80
N ARG A 84 53.44 -14.89 42.09
CA ARG A 84 54.48 -14.74 43.11
C ARG A 84 53.98 -14.95 44.55
N ASP A 85 52.70 -14.72 44.79
CA ASP A 85 52.07 -14.95 46.10
C ASP A 85 51.74 -16.42 46.39
N LYS A 86 52.02 -17.35 45.46
CA LYS A 86 51.76 -18.79 45.61
C LYS A 86 52.98 -19.55 46.09
N SER A 87 52.74 -20.62 46.86
CA SER A 87 53.80 -21.55 47.29
C SER A 87 54.34 -22.39 46.14
N VAL A 88 55.54 -22.97 46.32
CA VAL A 88 56.18 -23.83 45.31
C VAL A 88 55.33 -25.05 44.98
N ASP A 89 54.68 -25.65 45.97
CA ASP A 89 53.80 -26.81 45.79
C ASP A 89 52.55 -26.46 44.97
N GLU A 90 51.97 -25.27 45.19
CA GLU A 90 50.85 -24.78 44.39
C GLU A 90 51.29 -24.47 42.95
N LEU A 91 52.46 -23.86 42.75
CA LEU A 91 52.98 -23.59 41.40
C LEU A 91 53.27 -24.90 40.64
N GLN A 92 53.84 -25.90 41.30
CA GLN A 92 54.03 -27.22 40.70
C GLN A 92 52.69 -27.90 40.36
N ARG A 93 51.68 -27.72 41.22
CA ARG A 93 50.32 -28.21 40.96
C ARG A 93 49.69 -27.49 39.77
N LEU A 94 49.78 -26.16 39.70
CA LEU A 94 49.31 -25.38 38.55
C LEU A 94 49.98 -25.80 37.23
N LEU A 95 51.24 -26.26 37.27
CA LEU A 95 51.97 -26.71 36.08
C LEU A 95 51.57 -28.12 35.64
N LYS A 96 51.24 -29.02 36.57
CA LYS A 96 51.00 -30.45 36.30
C LYS A 96 49.52 -30.81 36.19
N ASP A 97 48.66 -30.11 36.91
CA ASP A 97 47.22 -30.38 37.02
C ASP A 97 46.40 -29.37 36.22
N LYS A 98 45.65 -29.87 35.23
CA LYS A 98 44.91 -29.03 34.29
C LYS A 98 43.74 -28.33 34.97
N GLU A 99 43.10 -28.98 35.93
CA GLU A 99 41.96 -28.48 36.68
C GLU A 99 42.38 -27.32 37.58
N SER A 100 43.52 -27.47 38.30
CA SER A 100 44.14 -26.40 39.09
C SER A 100 44.53 -25.19 38.23
N TYR A 101 45.07 -25.42 37.02
CA TYR A 101 45.35 -24.35 36.07
C TYR A 101 44.08 -23.62 35.62
N ASN A 102 43.05 -24.36 35.20
CA ASN A 102 41.80 -23.77 34.74
C ASN A 102 41.07 -23.01 35.86
N ALA A 103 41.12 -23.51 37.10
CA ALA A 103 40.57 -22.81 38.25
C ALA A 103 41.30 -21.47 38.48
N PHE A 104 42.64 -21.46 38.39
CA PHE A 104 43.41 -20.22 38.48
C PHE A 104 43.13 -19.27 37.31
N PHE A 105 43.12 -19.77 36.08
CA PHE A 105 42.85 -18.99 34.87
C PHE A 105 41.47 -18.32 34.92
N ASN A 106 40.41 -19.06 35.27
CA ASN A 106 39.07 -18.51 35.43
C ASN A 106 38.94 -17.59 36.66
N SER A 107 39.90 -17.62 37.59
CA SER A 107 39.95 -16.69 38.71
C SER A 107 40.55 -15.32 38.35
N LEU A 108 41.20 -15.19 37.18
CA LEU A 108 41.79 -13.92 36.72
C LEU A 108 40.69 -12.93 36.33
N ASP A 109 40.80 -11.70 36.81
CA ASP A 109 39.77 -10.68 36.59
C ASP A 109 39.62 -10.32 35.10
N GLN A 110 40.71 -10.36 34.34
CA GLN A 110 40.69 -10.18 32.89
C GLN A 110 39.82 -11.25 32.20
N VAL A 111 39.97 -12.51 32.59
CA VAL A 111 39.19 -13.64 32.02
C VAL A 111 37.71 -13.53 32.41
N LYS A 112 37.43 -13.19 33.67
CA LYS A 112 36.05 -12.95 34.13
C LYS A 112 35.39 -11.80 33.37
N THR A 113 36.11 -10.69 33.22
CA THR A 113 35.62 -9.49 32.51
C THR A 113 35.33 -9.81 31.05
N GLN A 114 36.24 -10.51 30.36
CA GLN A 114 36.05 -10.94 28.98
C GLN A 114 34.88 -11.92 28.83
N ASN A 115 34.76 -12.88 29.74
CA ASN A 115 33.64 -13.83 29.72
C ASN A 115 32.30 -13.12 29.91
N ASN A 116 32.21 -12.19 30.87
CA ASN A 116 31.01 -11.40 31.12
C ASN A 116 30.65 -10.55 29.90
N LEU A 117 31.62 -9.86 29.29
CA LEU A 117 31.39 -9.07 28.08
C LEU A 117 30.87 -9.94 26.93
N ARG A 118 31.45 -11.12 26.72
CA ARG A 118 30.98 -12.07 25.71
C ARG A 118 29.55 -12.53 25.97
N ASP A 119 29.21 -12.81 27.22
CA ASP A 119 27.89 -13.31 27.58
C ASP A 119 26.82 -12.20 27.47
N GLU A 120 27.12 -10.96 27.86
CA GLU A 120 26.24 -9.80 27.61
C GLU A 120 26.08 -9.53 26.11
N LEU A 121 27.17 -9.55 25.33
CA LEU A 121 27.07 -9.35 23.88
C LEU A 121 26.20 -10.43 23.22
N ARG A 122 26.33 -11.70 23.66
CA ARG A 122 25.47 -12.79 23.18
C ARG A 122 24.01 -12.53 23.54
N LYS A 123 23.74 -12.08 24.76
CA LYS A 123 22.38 -11.78 25.24
C LYS A 123 21.75 -10.62 24.47
N GLU A 124 22.47 -9.52 24.28
CA GLU A 124 22.01 -8.37 23.49
C GLU A 124 21.77 -8.75 22.03
N THR A 125 22.66 -9.54 21.44
CA THR A 125 22.48 -10.03 20.05
C THR A 125 21.23 -10.88 19.91
N LEU A 126 20.97 -11.79 20.87
CA LEU A 126 19.77 -12.61 20.88
C LEU A 126 18.50 -11.77 21.09
N GLN A 127 18.56 -10.76 21.96
CA GLN A 127 17.45 -9.85 22.20
C GLN A 127 17.12 -9.06 20.94
N LEU A 128 18.14 -8.48 20.29
CA LEU A 128 17.98 -7.75 19.04
C LEU A 128 17.39 -8.63 17.92
N ALA A 129 17.85 -9.88 17.82
CA ALA A 129 17.31 -10.84 16.84
C ALA A 129 15.82 -11.14 17.09
N ARG A 130 15.41 -11.28 18.35
CA ARG A 130 14.00 -11.49 18.72
C ARG A 130 13.14 -10.28 18.38
N GLU A 131 13.59 -9.08 18.72
CA GLU A 131 12.88 -7.84 18.41
C GLU A 131 12.77 -7.60 16.90
N ASN A 132 13.80 -7.97 16.14
CA ASN A 132 13.75 -7.88 14.67
C ASN A 132 12.74 -8.86 14.09
N LEU A 133 12.65 -10.08 14.60
CA LEU A 133 11.65 -11.06 14.16
C LEU A 133 10.22 -10.58 14.45
N GLU A 134 9.98 -9.96 15.61
CA GLU A 134 8.69 -9.37 15.94
C GLU A 134 8.32 -8.21 15.00
N LYS A 135 9.29 -7.33 14.69
CA LYS A 135 9.10 -6.25 13.71
C LYS A 135 8.78 -6.80 12.32
N GLU A 136 9.42 -7.88 11.90
CA GLU A 136 9.11 -8.54 10.62
C GLU A 136 7.66 -9.01 10.57
N GLN A 137 7.19 -9.67 11.64
CA GLN A 137 5.79 -10.08 11.76
C GLN A 137 4.84 -8.88 11.67
N ARG A 138 5.14 -7.79 12.39
CA ARG A 138 4.33 -6.56 12.36
C ARG A 138 4.31 -5.91 10.98
N ILE A 139 5.44 -5.88 10.28
CA ILE A 139 5.52 -5.36 8.90
C ILE A 139 4.67 -6.22 7.95
N SER A 140 4.70 -7.54 8.10
CA SER A 140 3.88 -8.45 7.29
C SER A 140 2.39 -8.19 7.49
N GLU A 141 1.95 -8.04 8.74
CA GLU A 141 0.56 -7.72 9.07
C GLU A 141 0.11 -6.38 8.47
N LEU A 142 0.94 -5.34 8.61
CA LEU A 142 0.65 -4.02 8.04
C LEU A 142 0.56 -4.07 6.50
N ARG A 143 1.45 -4.81 5.83
CA ARG A 143 1.38 -5.03 4.38
C ARG A 143 0.08 -5.72 3.96
N ASN A 144 -0.35 -6.72 4.73
CA ASN A 144 -1.62 -7.40 4.49
C ASN A 144 -2.81 -6.44 4.65
N GLN A 145 -2.84 -5.65 5.73
CA GLN A 145 -3.88 -4.63 5.95
C GLN A 145 -3.92 -3.61 4.81
N CYS A 146 -2.78 -3.07 4.38
CA CYS A 146 -2.73 -2.16 3.23
C CYS A 146 -3.24 -2.81 1.94
N THR A 147 -2.94 -4.10 1.74
CA THR A 147 -3.43 -4.85 0.58
C THR A 147 -4.95 -4.99 0.60
N ILE A 148 -5.52 -5.30 1.77
CA ILE A 148 -6.98 -5.37 1.95
C ILE A 148 -7.60 -4.00 1.66
N ILE A 149 -7.16 -2.94 2.34
CA ILE A 149 -7.70 -1.58 2.15
C ILE A 149 -7.65 -1.16 0.68
N ARG A 150 -6.54 -1.44 -0.02
CA ARG A 150 -6.39 -1.10 -1.44
C ARG A 150 -7.37 -1.87 -2.33
N THR A 151 -7.59 -3.15 -2.04
CA THR A 151 -8.38 -4.03 -2.91
C THR A 151 -9.88 -4.01 -2.60
N THR A 152 -10.26 -3.61 -1.39
CA THR A 152 -11.67 -3.57 -0.99
C THR A 152 -12.18 -2.14 -0.88
N GLU A 153 -11.60 -1.34 0.00
CA GLU A 153 -12.12 -0.01 0.34
C GLU A 153 -11.82 1.01 -0.74
N LEU A 154 -10.56 1.09 -1.20
CA LEU A 154 -10.15 2.04 -2.23
C LEU A 154 -10.84 1.73 -3.55
N ALA A 155 -10.78 0.48 -4.01
CA ALA A 155 -11.44 0.05 -5.24
C ALA A 155 -12.96 0.34 -5.20
N ALA A 156 -13.65 0.03 -4.10
CA ALA A 156 -15.08 0.33 -3.97
C ALA A 156 -15.38 1.84 -3.95
N ALA A 157 -14.47 2.66 -3.40
CA ALA A 157 -14.61 4.12 -3.44
C ALA A 157 -14.41 4.67 -4.85
N GLU A 158 -13.44 4.15 -5.60
CA GLU A 158 -13.18 4.51 -7.00
C GLU A 158 -14.37 4.13 -7.89
N ASP A 159 -14.93 2.93 -7.73
CA ASP A 159 -16.13 2.49 -8.48
C ASP A 159 -17.33 3.41 -8.22
N ARG A 160 -17.55 3.81 -6.95
CA ARG A 160 -18.62 4.74 -6.58
C ARG A 160 -18.39 6.13 -7.16
N LEU A 161 -17.15 6.61 -7.16
CA LEU A 161 -16.79 7.89 -7.76
C LEU A 161 -17.08 7.87 -9.27
N ALA A 162 -16.63 6.84 -9.97
CA ALA A 162 -16.85 6.69 -11.40
C ALA A 162 -18.35 6.65 -11.75
N GLU A 163 -19.17 5.97 -10.95
CA GLU A 163 -20.63 5.96 -11.16
C GLU A 163 -21.25 7.34 -10.93
N LEU A 164 -20.82 8.07 -9.89
CA LEU A 164 -21.32 9.43 -9.64
C LEU A 164 -20.90 10.41 -10.73
N GLU A 165 -19.67 10.31 -11.24
CA GLU A 165 -19.20 11.11 -12.38
C GLU A 165 -20.03 10.83 -13.63
N ARG A 166 -20.32 9.55 -13.92
CA ARG A 166 -21.19 9.15 -15.02
C ARG A 166 -22.60 9.73 -14.88
N GLN A 167 -23.19 9.67 -13.68
CA GLN A 167 -24.50 10.25 -13.41
C GLN A 167 -24.50 11.77 -13.61
N LYS A 168 -23.48 12.45 -13.10
CA LYS A 168 -23.31 13.90 -13.26
C LYS A 168 -23.15 14.27 -14.74
N ASP A 169 -22.38 13.52 -15.51
CA ASP A 169 -22.21 13.78 -16.94
C ASP A 169 -23.50 13.52 -17.75
N GLU A 170 -24.27 12.49 -17.42
CA GLU A 170 -25.59 12.26 -18.05
C GLU A 170 -26.58 13.38 -17.72
N ILE A 171 -26.61 13.83 -16.46
CA ILE A 171 -27.42 14.99 -16.06
C ILE A 171 -26.96 16.22 -16.85
N MET A 172 -25.68 16.56 -16.84
CA MET A 172 -25.18 17.73 -17.61
C MET A 172 -25.52 17.63 -19.10
N LYS A 173 -25.47 16.44 -19.70
CA LYS A 173 -25.83 16.22 -21.09
C LYS A 173 -27.32 16.49 -21.34
N SER A 174 -28.20 15.97 -20.47
CA SER A 174 -29.66 16.15 -20.58
C SER A 174 -30.12 17.59 -20.31
N TYR A 175 -29.38 18.34 -19.49
CA TYR A 175 -29.61 19.76 -19.22
C TYR A 175 -28.75 20.70 -20.07
N SER A 176 -28.01 20.16 -21.05
CA SER A 176 -27.24 21.00 -21.97
C SER A 176 -28.18 21.92 -22.76
N PRO A 177 -27.73 23.13 -23.12
CA PRO A 177 -28.58 24.07 -23.87
C PRO A 177 -29.14 23.47 -25.15
N ALA A 178 -28.34 22.67 -25.87
CA ALA A 178 -28.79 21.96 -27.07
C ALA A 178 -29.87 20.91 -26.78
N ALA A 179 -29.72 20.11 -25.72
CA ALA A 179 -30.73 19.13 -25.32
C ALA A 179 -32.06 19.79 -24.91
N LEU A 180 -31.99 20.89 -24.16
CA LEU A 180 -33.17 21.67 -23.76
C LEU A 180 -33.87 22.30 -24.96
N LEU A 181 -33.12 22.86 -25.92
CA LEU A 181 -33.68 23.39 -27.16
C LEU A 181 -34.32 22.30 -28.02
N ASN A 182 -33.66 21.15 -28.17
CA ASN A 182 -34.24 20.01 -28.88
C ASN A 182 -35.53 19.54 -28.22
N LYS A 183 -35.57 19.47 -26.87
CA LYS A 183 -36.79 19.14 -26.13
C LYS A 183 -37.91 20.15 -26.41
N LEU A 184 -37.61 21.44 -26.42
CA LEU A 184 -38.58 22.49 -26.80
C LEU A 184 -39.09 22.28 -28.23
N GLN A 185 -38.18 22.02 -29.19
CA GLN A 185 -38.55 21.76 -30.58
C GLN A 185 -39.46 20.52 -30.71
N SER A 186 -39.16 19.43 -30.02
CA SER A 186 -40.03 18.24 -29.99
C SER A 186 -41.40 18.54 -29.38
N THR A 187 -41.47 19.34 -28.30
CA THR A 187 -42.77 19.74 -27.74
C THR A 187 -43.59 20.60 -28.70
N MET A 188 -42.95 21.47 -29.48
CA MET A 188 -43.63 22.28 -30.50
C MET A 188 -44.22 21.39 -31.59
N ALA A 189 -43.43 20.45 -32.13
CA ALA A 189 -43.89 19.51 -33.15
C ALA A 189 -45.07 18.66 -32.65
N LYS A 190 -45.02 18.20 -31.38
CA LYS A 190 -46.11 17.46 -30.77
C LYS A 190 -47.39 18.29 -30.61
N LEU A 191 -47.26 19.55 -30.18
CA LEU A 191 -48.42 20.45 -30.05
C LEU A 191 -49.05 20.79 -31.41
N ASP A 192 -48.25 20.86 -32.47
CA ASP A 192 -48.76 20.99 -33.82
C ASP A 192 -49.52 19.74 -34.25
N GLU A 193 -48.94 18.55 -34.08
CA GLU A 193 -49.61 17.28 -34.38
C GLU A 193 -50.94 17.14 -33.62
N GLU A 194 -50.95 17.40 -32.31
CA GLU A 194 -52.17 17.38 -31.49
C GLU A 194 -53.21 18.41 -31.97
N SER A 195 -52.76 19.54 -32.53
CA SER A 195 -53.66 20.56 -33.11
C SER A 195 -54.26 20.12 -34.44
N GLU A 196 -53.49 19.41 -35.27
CA GLU A 196 -53.97 18.83 -36.53
C GLU A 196 -54.90 17.65 -36.27
N GLU A 197 -54.59 16.76 -35.32
CA GLU A 197 -55.50 15.70 -34.88
C GLU A 197 -56.83 16.26 -34.37
N LEU A 198 -56.79 17.36 -33.59
CA LEU A 198 -57.99 18.03 -33.12
C LEU A 198 -58.78 18.65 -34.29
N HIS A 199 -58.09 19.18 -35.29
CA HIS A 199 -58.71 19.70 -36.51
C HIS A 199 -59.41 18.59 -37.30
N GLN A 200 -58.77 17.44 -37.45
CA GLN A 200 -59.33 16.27 -38.11
C GLN A 200 -60.61 15.78 -37.41
N LYS A 201 -60.59 15.66 -36.08
CA LYS A 201 -61.79 15.29 -35.28
C LYS A 201 -62.94 16.28 -35.43
N PHE A 202 -62.64 17.56 -35.61
CA PHE A 202 -63.67 18.56 -35.89
C PHE A 202 -64.30 18.36 -37.28
N LEU A 203 -63.51 18.03 -38.31
CA LEU A 203 -64.01 17.70 -39.65
C LEU A 203 -64.88 16.43 -39.65
N GLU A 204 -64.52 15.45 -38.84
CA GLU A 204 -65.27 14.21 -38.61
C GLU A 204 -66.56 14.42 -37.81
N LYS A 205 -66.78 15.66 -37.29
CA LYS A 205 -67.90 16.06 -36.44
C LYS A 205 -67.92 15.36 -35.06
N ASP A 206 -66.79 14.83 -34.62
CA ASP A 206 -66.61 14.22 -33.29
C ASP A 206 -66.54 15.28 -32.16
N VAL A 207 -66.30 16.54 -32.52
CA VAL A 207 -66.19 17.67 -31.59
C VAL A 207 -67.02 18.84 -32.10
N ASP A 208 -67.79 19.48 -31.20
CA ASP A 208 -68.56 20.68 -31.54
C ASP A 208 -67.67 21.92 -31.70
N LEU A 209 -68.16 22.92 -32.45
CA LEU A 209 -67.42 24.14 -32.76
C LEU A 209 -66.94 24.89 -31.50
N PRO A 210 -67.78 25.16 -30.47
CA PRO A 210 -67.32 25.77 -29.22
C PRO A 210 -66.15 25.02 -28.56
N THR A 211 -66.25 23.70 -28.43
CA THR A 211 -65.22 22.86 -27.82
C THR A 211 -63.93 22.86 -28.65
N PHE A 212 -64.05 22.76 -29.98
CA PHE A 212 -62.91 22.83 -30.89
C PHE A 212 -62.16 24.15 -30.72
N VAL A 213 -62.86 25.29 -30.81
CA VAL A 213 -62.25 26.62 -30.69
C VAL A 213 -61.54 26.78 -29.36
N GLN A 214 -62.14 26.31 -28.26
CA GLN A 214 -61.54 26.41 -26.94
C GLN A 214 -60.26 25.57 -26.83
N LYS A 215 -60.27 24.30 -27.28
CA LYS A 215 -59.11 23.40 -27.21
C LYS A 215 -58.00 23.83 -28.17
N TYR A 216 -58.35 24.19 -29.40
CA TYR A 216 -57.40 24.60 -30.43
C TYR A 216 -56.65 25.88 -30.02
N LYS A 217 -57.36 26.89 -29.49
CA LYS A 217 -56.72 28.10 -28.96
C LYS A 217 -55.71 27.78 -27.85
N LYS A 218 -56.03 26.84 -26.95
CA LYS A 218 -55.11 26.43 -25.88
C LYS A 218 -53.85 25.75 -26.45
N LEU A 219 -54.01 24.82 -27.39
CA LEU A 219 -52.88 24.13 -28.02
C LEU A 219 -51.97 25.10 -28.79
N ARG A 220 -52.54 25.98 -29.63
CA ARG A 220 -51.75 26.95 -30.38
C ARG A 220 -51.09 28.00 -29.48
N ALA A 221 -51.76 28.45 -28.42
CA ALA A 221 -51.13 29.35 -27.44
C ALA A 221 -49.92 28.68 -26.76
N ALA A 222 -50.02 27.40 -26.40
CA ALA A 222 -48.90 26.64 -25.85
C ALA A 222 -47.76 26.47 -26.88
N HIS A 223 -48.10 26.14 -28.14
CA HIS A 223 -47.12 26.02 -29.22
C HIS A 223 -46.35 27.33 -29.40
N HIS A 224 -47.04 28.46 -29.53
CA HIS A 224 -46.40 29.77 -29.72
C HIS A 224 -45.54 30.16 -28.51
N LYS A 225 -45.97 29.83 -27.29
CA LYS A 225 -45.15 30.04 -26.09
C LYS A 225 -43.84 29.25 -26.15
N CYS A 226 -43.89 27.98 -26.55
CA CYS A 226 -42.69 27.17 -26.74
C CYS A 226 -41.80 27.71 -27.88
N ALA A 227 -42.40 28.15 -29.00
CA ALA A 227 -41.68 28.74 -30.13
C ALA A 227 -40.89 30.00 -29.74
N LEU A 228 -41.52 30.89 -28.97
CA LEU A 228 -40.88 32.10 -28.44
C LEU A 228 -39.73 31.75 -27.48
N LEU A 229 -39.95 30.81 -26.56
CA LEU A 229 -38.90 30.35 -25.65
C LEU A 229 -37.70 29.73 -26.39
N HIS A 230 -37.97 28.89 -27.40
CA HIS A 230 -36.95 28.28 -28.23
C HIS A 230 -36.17 29.33 -29.05
N LEU A 231 -36.85 30.32 -29.63
CA LEU A 231 -36.20 31.42 -30.34
C LEU A 231 -35.31 32.25 -29.42
N SER A 232 -35.81 32.64 -28.25
CA SER A 232 -35.03 33.35 -27.24
C SER A 232 -33.81 32.54 -26.79
N GLY A 233 -33.98 31.24 -26.53
CA GLY A 233 -32.88 30.36 -26.16
C GLY A 233 -31.80 30.23 -27.25
N LYS A 234 -32.20 30.14 -28.53
CA LYS A 234 -31.26 30.14 -29.66
C LYS A 234 -30.54 31.48 -29.83
N ALA A 235 -31.21 32.60 -29.53
CA ALA A 235 -30.60 33.91 -29.58
C ALA A 235 -29.54 34.09 -28.49
N SER A 236 -29.77 33.55 -27.28
CA SER A 236 -28.82 33.64 -26.15
C SER A 236 -27.59 32.74 -26.29
N LEU A 237 -27.56 31.81 -27.25
CA LEU A 237 -26.41 30.92 -27.51
C LEU A 237 -25.50 31.41 -28.64
N ARG A 238 -25.85 32.50 -29.32
CA ARG A 238 -24.98 33.20 -30.29
C ARG A 238 -24.10 34.21 -29.59
#